data_AF-A0A8B6FSK9-F1
#
_entry.id   AF-A0A8B6FSK9-F1
#
_cell.length_a   1.000
_cell.length_b   1.000
_cell.length_c   1.000
_cell.angle_alpha   90.00
_cell.angle_beta   90.00
_cell.angle_gamma   90.00
#
_symmetry.space_group_name_H-M   'P 1'
#
loop_
_entity.id
_entity.type
_entity.pdbx_description
1 polymer ?
#
loop_
_entity_poly.entity_id
_entity_poly.type
_entity_poly.pdbx_seq_one_letter_code
_entity_poly.pdbx_strand_id
1 'polypeptide(L)'
;TLKIPDAYKDKRFDPKVDEETKYKTKSILCMPIKNAQGRVIGVAQLINKLDGSSFNKNDQNLFEAFAIFCGMGIDNTQMYEKVMRAVAKQQVALECLSYHASAPADDAKRLTKMPILTSQEYGLLDYSFIDFNLDDDDTLKASIRMFQDLNLVDKFRINYETLCRWLLSVKKNYRNVTYHNWRHAFNVAQTMFCMLRVGQMDNVLTDCERLALMVGCLCHDLDHRGVNNQFLNRSMSPLAELYSTSTLEHHHFDQCIMILSTKGNDILSSLKPDEYERVIQLLESAILATDLALYFKFRGEFFHLVEDKQADWSKESDRGLLRSMMMTASDVSAITKPWEVQRKVAELIANEFFEQGDLEKIQLKITPMDMMNREKKEELPRMQVGFIDAICMPVYQAIAKVSPKLSPLLDGCAKNRDNWLQEAQSKHVQDQCGRENESKDMCESERKDRKRRNGHDEKMDVR
;
A
#
# COMPACT_ATOMS: atom_id res chain seq x y z
N THR A 1 -53.60 -3.14 -12.02
CA THR A 1 -54.14 -2.92 -13.37
C THR A 1 -55.51 -2.33 -13.26
N LEU A 2 -55.83 -1.33 -14.10
CA LEU A 2 -57.13 -0.69 -14.14
C LEU A 2 -57.64 -0.69 -15.59
N LYS A 3 -58.81 -1.30 -15.81
CA LYS A 3 -59.50 -1.32 -17.10
C LYS A 3 -60.81 -0.58 -16.96
N ILE A 4 -61.01 0.46 -17.78
CA ILE A 4 -62.23 1.27 -17.83
C ILE A 4 -62.83 1.12 -19.23
N PRO A 5 -63.95 0.37 -19.38
CA PRO A 5 -64.60 0.18 -20.66
C PRO A 5 -65.28 1.45 -21.21
N ASP A 6 -65.76 2.31 -20.30
CA ASP A 6 -66.47 3.56 -20.61
C ASP A 6 -66.01 4.65 -19.62
N ALA A 7 -65.15 5.56 -20.09
CA ALA A 7 -64.52 6.58 -19.28
C ALA A 7 -65.53 7.54 -18.62
N TYR A 8 -66.57 7.95 -19.34
CA TYR A 8 -67.58 8.88 -18.84
C TYR A 8 -68.49 8.28 -17.77
N LYS A 9 -68.48 6.95 -17.60
CA LYS A 9 -69.19 6.26 -16.50
C LYS A 9 -68.30 6.04 -15.28
N ASP A 10 -66.99 6.25 -15.39
CA ASP A 10 -66.08 6.12 -14.25
C ASP A 10 -66.02 7.45 -13.49
N LYS A 11 -66.34 7.43 -12.19
CA LYS A 11 -66.40 8.63 -11.34
C LYS A 11 -65.04 9.35 -11.19
N ARG A 12 -63.94 8.71 -11.56
CA ARG A 12 -62.57 9.27 -11.46
C ARG A 12 -62.13 9.98 -12.75
N PHE A 13 -62.90 9.86 -13.84
CA PHE A 13 -62.57 10.49 -15.11
C PHE A 13 -62.98 11.96 -15.11
N ASP A 14 -62.05 12.85 -15.48
CA ASP A 14 -62.32 14.29 -15.63
C ASP A 14 -62.52 14.63 -17.12
N PRO A 15 -63.74 15.01 -17.56
CA PRO A 15 -64.04 15.26 -18.96
C PRO A 15 -63.51 16.61 -19.48
N LYS A 16 -62.98 17.50 -18.64
CA LYS A 16 -62.55 18.85 -19.05
C LYS A 16 -61.52 18.84 -20.18
N VAL A 17 -60.56 17.91 -20.13
CA VAL A 17 -59.51 17.79 -21.16
C VAL A 17 -60.10 17.35 -22.50
N ASP A 18 -61.08 16.45 -22.49
CA ASP A 18 -61.79 16.02 -23.70
C ASP A 18 -62.60 17.18 -24.32
N GLU A 19 -63.23 18.01 -23.48
CA GLU A 19 -63.99 19.19 -23.91
C GLU A 19 -63.10 20.26 -24.57
N GLU A 20 -61.92 20.52 -24.01
CA GLU A 20 -60.96 21.48 -24.52
C GLU A 20 -60.28 21.01 -25.81
N THR A 21 -59.87 19.73 -25.86
CA THR A 21 -59.13 19.16 -27.00
C THR A 21 -60.02 18.66 -28.13
N LYS A 22 -61.34 18.57 -27.90
CA LYS A 22 -62.33 17.90 -28.76
C LYS A 22 -62.01 16.43 -29.04
N TYR A 23 -61.09 15.83 -28.29
CA TYR A 23 -60.82 14.40 -28.32
C TYR A 23 -61.79 13.68 -27.38
N LYS A 24 -62.38 12.55 -27.81
CA LYS A 24 -63.31 11.79 -26.97
C LYS A 24 -62.66 10.51 -26.46
N THR A 25 -62.39 10.45 -25.17
CA THR A 25 -61.91 9.29 -24.43
C THR A 25 -63.07 8.33 -24.16
N LYS A 26 -63.02 7.14 -24.76
CA LYS A 26 -64.03 6.08 -24.64
C LYS A 26 -63.59 5.00 -23.67
N SER A 27 -62.42 4.40 -23.89
CA SER A 27 -61.89 3.30 -23.09
C SER A 27 -60.46 3.56 -22.64
N ILE A 28 -60.11 3.11 -21.44
CA ILE A 28 -58.79 3.31 -20.83
C ILE A 28 -58.27 1.98 -20.27
N LEU A 29 -57.00 1.68 -20.55
CA LEU A 29 -56.25 0.62 -19.88
C LEU A 29 -55.01 1.23 -19.24
N CYS A 30 -54.94 1.18 -17.90
CA CYS A 30 -53.80 1.66 -17.12
C CYS A 30 -53.06 0.50 -16.46
N MET A 31 -51.73 0.53 -16.58
CA MET A 31 -50.85 -0.41 -15.90
C MET A 31 -49.74 0.30 -15.13
N PRO A 32 -49.49 -0.11 -13.88
CA PRO A 32 -48.33 0.37 -13.15
C PRO A 32 -47.07 -0.21 -13.80
N ILE A 33 -46.08 0.64 -13.99
CA ILE A 33 -44.71 0.23 -14.31
C ILE A 33 -44.01 -0.02 -12.98
N LYS A 34 -43.52 -1.24 -12.78
CA LYS A 34 -42.86 -1.66 -11.54
C LYS A 34 -41.39 -1.94 -11.79
N ASN A 35 -40.54 -1.66 -10.81
CA ASN A 35 -39.14 -2.05 -10.86
C ASN A 35 -38.93 -3.52 -10.43
N ALA A 36 -37.66 -3.97 -10.40
CA ALA A 36 -37.32 -5.36 -10.04
C ALA A 36 -37.75 -5.76 -8.62
N GLN A 37 -37.89 -4.80 -7.70
CA GLN A 37 -38.39 -5.05 -6.33
C GLN A 37 -39.91 -4.92 -6.20
N GLY A 38 -40.64 -4.74 -7.31
CA GLY A 38 -42.10 -4.63 -7.33
C GLY A 38 -42.64 -3.25 -6.93
N ARG A 39 -41.78 -2.25 -6.70
CA ARG A 39 -42.17 -0.87 -6.41
C ARG A 39 -42.66 -0.19 -7.69
N VAL A 40 -43.79 0.52 -7.61
CA VAL A 40 -44.32 1.30 -8.74
C VAL A 40 -43.43 2.52 -8.96
N ILE A 41 -42.84 2.62 -10.16
CA ILE A 41 -41.94 3.72 -10.59
C ILE A 41 -42.56 4.61 -11.66
N GLY A 42 -43.69 4.19 -12.22
CA GLY A 42 -44.43 4.94 -13.22
C GLY A 42 -45.79 4.30 -13.52
N VAL A 43 -46.55 4.92 -14.41
CA VAL A 43 -47.83 4.39 -14.89
C VAL A 43 -47.88 4.59 -16.39
N ALA A 44 -48.24 3.53 -17.12
CA ALA A 44 -48.53 3.60 -18.55
C ALA A 44 -50.05 3.54 -18.76
N GLN A 45 -50.54 4.34 -19.70
CA GLN A 45 -51.95 4.43 -20.04
C GLN A 45 -52.13 4.28 -21.55
N LEU A 46 -53.04 3.40 -21.94
CA LEU A 46 -53.56 3.31 -23.31
C LEU A 46 -54.99 3.86 -23.32
N ILE A 47 -55.29 4.74 -24.28
CA ILE A 47 -56.58 5.37 -24.46
C ILE A 47 -57.10 5.03 -25.84
N ASN A 48 -58.35 4.59 -25.92
CA ASN A 48 -59.08 4.25 -27.14
C ASN A 48 -58.40 3.21 -28.03
N LYS A 49 -58.93 2.00 -28.04
CA LYS A 49 -58.53 1.00 -29.05
C LYS A 49 -58.96 1.47 -30.44
N LEU A 50 -58.07 1.31 -31.43
CA LEU A 50 -58.27 1.84 -32.79
C LEU A 50 -59.49 1.23 -33.52
N ASP A 51 -59.83 -0.02 -33.22
CA ASP A 51 -61.02 -0.70 -33.76
C ASP A 51 -62.34 -0.23 -33.09
N GLY A 52 -62.27 0.68 -32.13
CA GLY A 52 -63.41 1.21 -31.39
C GLY A 52 -63.96 0.28 -30.31
N SER A 53 -63.40 -0.92 -30.14
CA SER A 53 -63.82 -1.88 -29.13
C SER A 53 -63.17 -1.60 -27.76
N SER A 54 -63.63 -2.30 -26.71
CA SER A 54 -63.01 -2.24 -25.38
C SER A 54 -61.80 -3.16 -25.29
N PHE A 55 -60.77 -2.76 -24.52
CA PHE A 55 -59.59 -3.59 -24.26
C PHE A 55 -59.96 -4.97 -23.70
N ASN A 56 -59.51 -6.05 -24.33
CA ASN A 56 -59.81 -7.43 -23.92
C ASN A 56 -58.74 -7.99 -22.95
N LYS A 57 -58.77 -9.30 -22.66
CA LYS A 57 -57.80 -9.93 -21.76
C LYS A 57 -56.43 -10.13 -22.41
N ASN A 58 -56.38 -10.37 -23.72
CA ASN A 58 -55.13 -10.47 -24.47
C ASN A 58 -54.40 -9.12 -24.50
N ASP A 59 -55.14 -8.02 -24.71
CA ASP A 59 -54.61 -6.66 -24.66
C ASP A 59 -53.99 -6.35 -23.29
N GLN A 60 -54.64 -6.79 -22.20
CA GLN A 60 -54.10 -6.68 -20.84
C GLN A 60 -52.82 -7.47 -20.67
N ASN A 61 -52.79 -8.75 -21.05
CA ASN A 61 -51.62 -9.59 -20.86
C ASN A 61 -50.41 -9.06 -21.67
N LEU A 62 -50.64 -8.58 -22.90
CA LEU A 62 -49.60 -7.97 -23.72
C LEU A 62 -49.10 -6.66 -23.10
N PHE A 63 -49.99 -5.81 -22.63
CA PHE A 63 -49.62 -4.56 -21.98
C PHE A 63 -48.91 -4.79 -20.64
N GLU A 64 -49.23 -5.88 -19.94
CA GLU A 64 -48.54 -6.29 -18.71
C GLU A 64 -47.10 -6.66 -19.00
N ALA A 65 -46.88 -7.50 -20.02
CA ALA A 65 -45.55 -7.85 -20.48
C ALA A 65 -44.77 -6.58 -20.88
N PHE A 66 -45.38 -5.68 -21.65
CA PHE A 66 -44.77 -4.40 -22.02
C PHE A 66 -44.40 -3.56 -20.78
N ALA A 67 -45.30 -3.40 -19.82
CA ALA A 67 -45.06 -2.63 -18.60
C ALA A 67 -43.94 -3.23 -17.73
N ILE A 68 -43.80 -4.56 -17.71
CA ILE A 68 -42.68 -5.25 -17.06
C ILE A 68 -41.35 -4.90 -17.77
N PHE A 69 -41.30 -4.97 -19.10
CA PHE A 69 -40.10 -4.59 -19.86
C PHE A 69 -39.74 -3.11 -19.70
N CYS A 70 -40.72 -2.21 -19.73
CA CYS A 70 -40.50 -0.79 -19.43
C CYS A 70 -39.95 -0.58 -18.01
N GLY A 71 -40.47 -1.34 -17.05
CA GLY A 71 -40.02 -1.28 -15.66
C GLY A 71 -38.54 -1.63 -15.52
N MET A 72 -38.12 -2.73 -16.12
CA MET A 72 -36.71 -3.14 -16.13
C MET A 72 -35.82 -2.14 -16.88
N GLY A 73 -36.26 -1.65 -18.04
CA GLY A 73 -35.49 -0.69 -18.84
C GLY A 73 -35.29 0.64 -18.13
N ILE A 74 -36.34 1.19 -17.52
CA ILE A 74 -36.27 2.45 -16.76
C ILE A 74 -35.41 2.28 -15.52
N ASP A 75 -35.58 1.20 -14.74
CA ASP A 75 -34.81 0.95 -13.52
C ASP A 75 -33.30 0.81 -13.81
N ASN A 76 -32.95 0.05 -14.85
CA ASN A 76 -31.55 -0.10 -15.29
C ASN A 76 -30.96 1.23 -15.77
N THR A 77 -31.71 2.01 -16.55
CA THR A 77 -31.24 3.32 -17.05
C THR A 77 -31.02 4.30 -15.89
N GLN A 78 -31.96 4.37 -14.93
CA GLN A 78 -31.83 5.22 -13.75
C GLN A 78 -30.68 4.78 -12.85
N MET A 79 -30.46 3.48 -12.69
CA MET A 79 -29.32 2.94 -11.93
C MET A 79 -28.00 3.34 -12.61
N TYR A 80 -27.90 3.14 -13.93
CA TYR A 80 -26.73 3.54 -14.70
C TYR A 80 -26.45 5.04 -14.59
N GLU A 81 -27.48 5.89 -14.70
CA GLU A 81 -27.33 7.34 -14.54
C GLU A 81 -26.82 7.72 -13.13
N LYS A 82 -27.30 7.05 -12.08
CA LYS A 82 -26.79 7.24 -10.70
C LYS A 82 -25.33 6.84 -10.57
N VAL A 83 -24.92 5.73 -11.17
CA VAL A 83 -23.51 5.28 -11.20
C VAL A 83 -22.65 6.31 -11.91
N MET A 84 -23.06 6.78 -13.10
CA MET A 84 -22.32 7.80 -13.85
C MET A 84 -22.18 9.12 -13.08
N ARG A 85 -23.24 9.56 -12.38
CA ARG A 85 -23.16 10.74 -11.50
C ARG A 85 -22.22 10.51 -10.31
N ALA A 86 -22.18 9.30 -9.75
CA ALA A 86 -21.25 8.97 -8.66
C ALA A 86 -19.80 8.97 -9.13
N VAL A 87 -19.51 8.39 -10.30
CA VAL A 87 -18.18 8.42 -10.94
C VAL A 87 -17.74 9.85 -11.21
N ALA A 88 -18.62 10.71 -11.75
CA ALA A 88 -18.28 12.12 -11.98
C ALA A 88 -17.97 12.88 -10.67
N LYS A 89 -18.71 12.61 -9.59
CA LYS A 89 -18.41 13.19 -8.26
C LYS A 89 -17.07 12.70 -7.71
N GLN A 90 -16.77 11.40 -7.87
CA GLN A 90 -15.50 10.83 -7.47
C GLN A 90 -14.34 11.46 -8.24
N GLN A 91 -14.49 11.68 -9.55
CA GLN A 91 -13.48 12.36 -10.37
C GLN A 91 -13.15 13.76 -9.86
N VAL A 92 -14.19 14.56 -9.56
CA VAL A 92 -14.01 15.91 -9.00
C VAL A 92 -13.33 15.85 -7.62
N ALA A 93 -13.70 14.87 -6.79
CA ALA A 93 -13.06 14.69 -5.49
C ALA A 93 -11.57 14.33 -5.64
N LEU A 94 -11.23 13.44 -6.57
CA LEU A 94 -9.84 13.07 -6.88
C LEU A 94 -9.04 14.26 -7.42
N GLU A 95 -9.64 15.11 -8.27
CA GLU A 95 -9.00 16.33 -8.76
C GLU A 95 -8.68 17.29 -7.60
N CYS A 96 -9.62 17.52 -6.69
CA CYS A 96 -9.39 18.33 -5.49
C CYS A 96 -8.28 17.74 -4.60
N LEU A 97 -8.27 16.42 -4.41
CA LEU A 97 -7.23 15.73 -3.63
C LEU A 97 -5.86 15.84 -4.32
N SER A 98 -5.79 15.69 -5.64
CA SER A 98 -4.54 15.79 -6.41
C SER A 98 -3.90 17.18 -6.31
N TYR A 99 -4.71 18.24 -6.23
CA TYR A 99 -4.24 19.60 -6.01
C TYR A 99 -3.53 19.73 -4.66
N HIS A 100 -4.10 19.14 -3.61
CA HIS A 100 -3.50 19.12 -2.28
C HIS A 100 -2.34 18.14 -2.16
N ALA A 101 -2.32 17.07 -2.95
CA ALA A 101 -1.22 16.12 -3.03
C ALA A 101 0.03 16.73 -3.69
N SER A 102 -0.14 17.62 -4.68
CA SER A 102 0.98 18.23 -5.38
C SER A 102 1.73 19.26 -4.55
N ALA A 103 3.05 19.32 -4.73
CA ALA A 103 3.88 20.39 -4.23
C ALA A 103 3.57 21.72 -4.97
N PRO A 104 3.64 22.87 -4.26
CA PRO A 104 3.57 24.19 -4.88
C PRO A 104 4.66 24.40 -5.94
N ALA A 105 4.32 25.12 -7.01
CA ALA A 105 5.28 25.40 -8.08
C ALA A 105 6.46 26.27 -7.61
N ASP A 106 6.25 27.14 -6.62
CA ASP A 106 7.32 28.00 -6.08
C ASP A 106 8.35 27.19 -5.28
N ASP A 107 7.94 26.12 -4.59
CA ASP A 107 8.86 25.20 -3.91
C ASP A 107 9.73 24.45 -4.92
N ALA A 108 9.14 24.01 -6.04
CA ALA A 108 9.90 23.39 -7.12
C ALA A 108 10.94 24.36 -7.68
N LYS A 109 10.55 25.61 -7.99
CA LYS A 109 11.48 26.66 -8.45
C LYS A 109 12.57 26.96 -7.43
N ARG A 110 12.26 26.96 -6.13
CA ARG A 110 13.26 27.11 -5.06
C ARG A 110 14.27 25.98 -5.12
N LEU A 111 13.80 24.73 -5.16
CA LEU A 111 14.65 23.54 -5.20
C LEU A 111 15.55 23.51 -6.46
N THR A 112 15.05 23.93 -7.63
CA THR A 112 15.87 23.98 -8.86
C THR A 112 17.10 24.88 -8.75
N LYS A 113 17.08 25.89 -7.87
CA LYS A 113 18.17 26.87 -7.70
C LYS A 113 19.17 26.45 -6.62
N MET A 114 18.86 25.42 -5.83
CA MET A 114 19.72 25.00 -4.75
C MET A 114 20.96 24.26 -5.29
N PRO A 115 22.16 24.51 -4.73
CA PRO A 115 23.34 23.74 -5.11
C PRO A 115 23.21 22.29 -4.64
N ILE A 116 23.55 21.36 -5.52
CA ILE A 116 23.49 19.91 -5.27
C ILE A 116 24.92 19.36 -5.12
N LEU A 117 25.23 18.85 -3.93
CA LEU A 117 26.53 18.23 -3.65
C LEU A 117 26.73 16.98 -4.51
N THR A 118 27.99 16.57 -4.66
CA THR A 118 28.35 15.34 -5.37
C THR A 118 27.94 14.10 -4.57
N SER A 119 27.85 12.94 -5.25
CA SER A 119 27.59 11.65 -4.58
C SER A 119 28.67 11.29 -3.56
N GLN A 120 29.90 11.76 -3.75
CA GLN A 120 30.99 11.55 -2.79
C GLN A 120 30.78 12.37 -1.51
N GLU A 121 30.38 13.64 -1.63
CA GLU A 121 30.11 14.50 -0.49
C GLU A 121 28.90 14.04 0.32
N TYR A 122 27.84 13.56 -0.34
CA TYR A 122 26.71 12.93 0.33
C TYR A 122 27.01 11.52 0.85
N GLY A 123 28.03 10.83 0.33
CA GLY A 123 28.30 9.41 0.64
C GLY A 123 27.31 8.42 0.00
N LEU A 124 26.64 8.78 -1.10
CA LEU A 124 25.57 7.97 -1.71
C LEU A 124 26.04 6.64 -2.32
N LEU A 125 27.35 6.48 -2.52
CA LEU A 125 27.97 5.25 -3.06
C LEU A 125 28.50 4.33 -1.95
N ASP A 126 28.17 4.58 -0.70
CA ASP A 126 28.50 3.68 0.42
C ASP A 126 27.24 2.91 0.85
N TYR A 127 27.35 1.59 0.98
CA TYR A 127 26.26 0.76 1.53
C TYR A 127 25.98 1.08 3.02
N SER A 128 26.97 1.63 3.72
CA SER A 128 26.91 2.08 5.11
C SER A 128 26.31 3.48 5.26
N PHE A 129 25.84 4.10 4.18
CA PHE A 129 25.21 5.43 4.18
C PHE A 129 24.10 5.56 5.25
N ILE A 130 24.04 6.73 5.88
CA ILE A 130 23.04 7.10 6.87
C ILE A 130 22.53 8.51 6.59
N ASP A 131 21.24 8.76 6.80
CA ASP A 131 20.59 10.04 6.49
C ASP A 131 20.33 10.93 7.72
N PHE A 132 20.80 10.52 8.92
CA PHE A 132 20.50 11.21 10.18
C PHE A 132 20.94 12.68 10.24
N ASN A 133 21.95 13.04 9.46
CA ASN A 133 22.46 14.41 9.39
C ASN A 133 21.87 15.22 8.23
N LEU A 134 21.00 14.62 7.42
CA LEU A 134 20.40 15.26 6.25
C LEU A 134 19.03 15.82 6.62
N ASP A 135 18.80 17.08 6.30
CA ASP A 135 17.45 17.65 6.37
C ASP A 135 16.60 17.21 5.17
N ASP A 136 15.36 17.69 5.14
CA ASP A 136 14.41 17.35 4.09
C ASP A 136 14.84 17.86 2.70
N ASP A 137 15.47 19.03 2.63
CA ASP A 137 16.01 19.56 1.36
C ASP A 137 17.24 18.74 0.93
N ASP A 138 18.08 18.29 1.85
CA ASP A 138 19.23 17.43 1.57
C ASP A 138 18.82 16.08 0.98
N THR A 139 17.80 15.42 1.54
CA THR A 139 17.28 14.15 0.97
C THR A 139 16.68 14.34 -0.43
N LEU A 140 16.01 15.48 -0.69
CA LEU A 140 15.51 15.82 -2.02
C LEU A 140 16.65 16.08 -3.02
N LYS A 141 17.67 16.88 -2.63
CA LYS A 141 18.85 17.16 -3.47
C LYS A 141 19.66 15.89 -3.74
N ALA A 142 19.85 15.04 -2.73
CA ALA A 142 20.48 13.73 -2.89
C ALA A 142 19.70 12.83 -3.85
N SER A 143 18.36 12.86 -3.79
CA SER A 143 17.52 12.15 -4.77
C SER A 143 17.72 12.66 -6.19
N ILE A 144 17.77 13.99 -6.40
CA ILE A 144 18.10 14.58 -7.70
C ILE A 144 19.50 14.12 -8.17
N ARG A 145 20.49 14.13 -7.27
CA ARG A 145 21.86 13.65 -7.55
C ARG A 145 21.85 12.19 -8.04
N MET A 146 21.08 11.30 -7.41
CA MET A 146 20.97 9.90 -7.86
C MET A 146 20.45 9.79 -9.30
N PHE A 147 19.43 10.57 -9.69
CA PHE A 147 18.92 10.59 -11.06
C PHE A 147 19.94 11.17 -12.06
N GLN A 148 20.70 12.19 -11.66
CA GLN A 148 21.76 12.79 -12.48
C GLN A 148 22.91 11.82 -12.71
N ASP A 149 23.41 11.16 -11.66
CA ASP A 149 24.56 10.27 -11.74
C ASP A 149 24.25 8.93 -12.45
N LEU A 150 22.97 8.54 -12.48
CA LEU A 150 22.47 7.45 -13.34
C LEU A 150 22.19 7.91 -14.79
N ASN A 151 22.36 9.19 -15.09
CA ASN A 151 22.08 9.81 -16.38
C ASN A 151 20.62 9.64 -16.85
N LEU A 152 19.67 9.53 -15.92
CA LEU A 152 18.25 9.34 -16.23
C LEU A 152 17.62 10.64 -16.74
N VAL A 153 18.06 11.79 -16.21
CA VAL A 153 17.53 13.10 -16.59
C VAL A 153 17.75 13.38 -18.07
N ASP A 154 18.99 13.24 -18.55
CA ASP A 154 19.32 13.55 -19.95
C ASP A 154 18.82 12.48 -20.91
N LYS A 155 18.95 11.18 -20.56
CA LYS A 155 18.50 10.07 -21.42
C LYS A 155 17.01 10.13 -21.72
N PHE A 156 16.19 10.34 -20.70
CA PHE A 156 14.74 10.39 -20.83
C PHE A 156 14.20 11.82 -21.03
N ARG A 157 15.10 12.80 -21.14
CA ARG A 157 14.77 14.23 -21.31
C ARG A 157 13.80 14.73 -20.24
N ILE A 158 14.01 14.29 -19.00
CA ILE A 158 13.18 14.66 -17.86
C ILE A 158 13.35 16.16 -17.64
N ASN A 159 12.26 16.91 -17.68
CA ASN A 159 12.30 18.33 -17.34
C ASN A 159 12.73 18.49 -15.88
N TYR A 160 13.78 19.29 -15.64
CA TYR A 160 14.37 19.42 -14.31
C TYR A 160 13.42 20.03 -13.26
N GLU A 161 12.62 21.03 -13.63
CA GLU A 161 11.61 21.61 -12.72
C GLU A 161 10.51 20.59 -12.40
N THR A 162 10.10 19.80 -13.39
CA THR A 162 9.16 18.68 -13.21
C THR A 162 9.71 17.61 -12.27
N LEU A 163 11.01 17.25 -12.39
CA LEU A 163 11.66 16.31 -11.45
C LEU A 163 11.67 16.86 -10.02
N CYS A 164 12.05 18.12 -9.82
CA CYS A 164 12.02 18.76 -8.51
C CYS A 164 10.61 18.76 -7.92
N ARG A 165 9.60 19.11 -8.73
CA ARG A 165 8.20 19.13 -8.28
C ARG A 165 7.69 17.74 -7.95
N TRP A 166 7.99 16.74 -8.79
CA TRP A 166 7.62 15.36 -8.56
C TRP A 166 8.21 14.82 -7.25
N LEU A 167 9.51 15.03 -6.98
CA LEU A 167 10.14 14.61 -5.72
C LEU A 167 9.49 15.27 -4.49
N LEU A 168 9.22 16.58 -4.56
CA LEU A 168 8.52 17.29 -3.49
C LEU A 168 7.10 16.74 -3.27
N SER A 169 6.37 16.43 -4.35
CA SER A 169 5.04 15.83 -4.28
C SER A 169 5.10 14.42 -3.70
N VAL A 170 6.01 13.56 -4.14
CA VAL A 170 6.21 12.21 -3.59
C VAL A 170 6.46 12.30 -2.08
N LYS A 171 7.45 13.09 -1.66
CA LYS A 171 7.74 13.31 -0.23
C LYS A 171 6.51 13.78 0.56
N LYS A 172 5.74 14.73 0.01
CA LYS A 172 4.55 15.28 0.65
C LYS A 172 3.44 14.25 0.85
N ASN A 173 3.39 13.21 0.03
CA ASN A 173 2.38 12.14 0.11
C ASN A 173 2.83 10.94 0.96
N TYR A 174 4.04 10.98 1.54
CA TYR A 174 4.38 10.10 2.66
C TYR A 174 3.73 10.61 3.95
N ARG A 175 3.11 9.71 4.70
CA ARG A 175 2.50 10.03 6.00
C ARG A 175 3.56 10.17 7.08
N ASN A 176 3.21 10.91 8.13
CA ASN A 176 4.02 10.98 9.34
C ASN A 176 3.74 9.75 10.23
N VAL A 177 4.24 8.59 9.81
CA VAL A 177 4.24 7.33 10.56
C VAL A 177 5.64 7.01 11.06
N THR A 178 5.74 6.14 12.06
CA THR A 178 6.96 5.90 12.84
C THR A 178 8.12 5.39 11.99
N TYR A 179 7.88 4.47 11.06
CA TYR A 179 8.91 3.87 10.20
C TYR A 179 8.67 4.09 8.69
N HIS A 180 7.50 3.71 8.16
CA HIS A 180 7.22 3.74 6.71
C HIS A 180 6.89 5.16 6.20
N ASN A 181 7.85 6.08 6.36
CA ASN A 181 7.77 7.48 5.97
C ASN A 181 8.80 7.81 4.87
N TRP A 182 8.91 9.10 4.49
CA TRP A 182 9.82 9.55 3.43
C TRP A 182 11.29 9.12 3.65
N ARG A 183 11.76 9.06 4.90
CA ARG A 183 13.16 8.68 5.20
C ARG A 183 13.43 7.22 4.86
N HIS A 184 12.47 6.33 5.08
CA HIS A 184 12.55 4.94 4.63
C HIS A 184 12.68 4.88 3.10
N ALA A 185 11.73 5.48 2.37
CA ALA A 185 11.73 5.48 0.91
C ALA A 185 13.02 6.05 0.29
N PHE A 186 13.54 7.13 0.87
CA PHE A 186 14.82 7.72 0.47
C PHE A 186 16.00 6.74 0.66
N ASN A 187 16.09 6.06 1.82
CA ASN A 187 17.15 5.09 2.09
C ASN A 187 17.05 3.83 1.21
N VAL A 188 15.82 3.39 0.88
CA VAL A 188 15.57 2.32 -0.10
C VAL A 188 16.08 2.74 -1.47
N ALA A 189 15.74 3.95 -1.93
CA ALA A 189 16.24 4.48 -3.20
C ALA A 189 17.77 4.66 -3.23
N GLN A 190 18.37 5.09 -2.12
CA GLN A 190 19.83 5.18 -2.01
C GLN A 190 20.51 3.82 -2.10
N THR A 191 19.95 2.79 -1.45
CA THR A 191 20.50 1.44 -1.53
C THR A 191 20.39 0.88 -2.95
N MET A 192 19.25 1.09 -3.62
CA MET A 192 19.07 0.75 -5.03
C MET A 192 20.10 1.46 -5.92
N PHE A 193 20.28 2.77 -5.75
CA PHE A 193 21.30 3.55 -6.46
C PHE A 193 22.71 2.98 -6.25
N CYS A 194 23.06 2.62 -5.02
CA CYS A 194 24.35 2.02 -4.71
C CYS A 194 24.52 0.64 -5.39
N MET A 195 23.49 -0.21 -5.39
CA MET A 195 23.52 -1.49 -6.12
C MET A 195 23.64 -1.30 -7.64
N LEU A 196 22.98 -0.29 -8.21
CA LEU A 196 23.10 0.04 -9.63
C LEU A 196 24.53 0.47 -9.97
N ARG A 197 25.13 1.38 -9.20
CA ARG A 197 26.44 1.97 -9.51
C ARG A 197 27.61 1.14 -9.01
N VAL A 198 27.69 0.92 -7.70
CA VAL A 198 28.77 0.19 -7.05
C VAL A 198 28.61 -1.30 -7.28
N GLY A 199 27.39 -1.83 -7.16
CA GLY A 199 27.06 -3.21 -7.48
C GLY A 199 27.18 -3.55 -8.97
N GLN A 200 27.26 -2.55 -9.84
CA GLN A 200 27.36 -2.65 -11.31
C GLN A 200 26.15 -3.30 -11.98
N MET A 201 24.97 -3.19 -11.35
CA MET A 201 23.73 -3.67 -11.95
C MET A 201 23.27 -2.79 -13.11
N ASP A 202 23.83 -1.59 -13.28
CA ASP A 202 23.65 -0.75 -14.46
C ASP A 202 24.24 -1.32 -15.76
N ASN A 203 25.15 -2.30 -15.68
CA ASN A 203 25.64 -3.08 -16.83
C ASN A 203 24.69 -4.23 -17.20
N VAL A 204 23.78 -4.59 -16.30
CA VAL A 204 22.84 -5.72 -16.44
C VAL A 204 21.46 -5.21 -16.88
N LEU A 205 21.02 -4.11 -16.27
CA LEU A 205 19.69 -3.56 -16.47
C LEU A 205 19.66 -2.48 -17.55
N THR A 206 18.58 -2.48 -18.33
CA THR A 206 18.28 -1.44 -19.32
C THR A 206 18.01 -0.08 -18.64
N ASP A 207 18.00 0.99 -19.42
CA ASP A 207 17.71 2.33 -18.89
C ASP A 207 16.28 2.41 -18.34
N CYS A 208 15.27 1.81 -19.02
CA CYS A 208 13.88 1.82 -18.57
C CYS A 208 13.73 1.07 -17.23
N GLU A 209 14.42 -0.06 -17.07
CA GLU A 209 14.43 -0.84 -15.83
C GLU A 209 15.05 -0.04 -14.68
N ARG A 210 16.14 0.71 -14.92
CA ARG A 210 16.75 1.59 -13.92
C ARG A 210 15.85 2.75 -13.51
N LEU A 211 15.20 3.40 -14.49
CA LEU A 211 14.25 4.47 -14.22
C LEU A 211 13.09 3.96 -13.36
N ALA A 212 12.48 2.84 -13.75
CA ALA A 212 11.36 2.24 -13.03
C ALA A 212 11.75 1.81 -11.61
N LEU A 213 12.94 1.25 -11.39
CA LEU A 213 13.40 0.88 -10.04
C LEU A 213 13.62 2.11 -9.16
N MET A 214 14.23 3.17 -9.67
CA MET A 214 14.46 4.40 -8.88
C MET A 214 13.15 5.09 -8.51
N VAL A 215 12.21 5.19 -9.46
CA VAL A 215 10.86 5.72 -9.22
C VAL A 215 10.10 4.81 -8.25
N GLY A 216 10.15 3.50 -8.45
CA GLY A 216 9.52 2.50 -7.58
C GLY A 216 10.01 2.60 -6.13
N CYS A 217 11.32 2.64 -5.91
CA CYS A 217 11.90 2.77 -4.56
C CYS A 217 11.38 4.00 -3.81
N LEU A 218 11.30 5.15 -4.50
CA LEU A 218 10.81 6.41 -3.94
C LEU A 218 9.29 6.43 -3.72
N CYS A 219 8.55 5.49 -4.30
CA CYS A 219 7.08 5.50 -4.30
C CYS A 219 6.43 4.27 -3.65
N HIS A 220 7.20 3.22 -3.33
CA HIS A 220 6.66 1.91 -2.97
C HIS A 220 5.79 1.89 -1.71
N ASP A 221 5.89 2.92 -0.88
CA ASP A 221 5.18 3.06 0.42
C ASP A 221 4.35 4.36 0.51
N LEU A 222 4.01 4.96 -0.64
CA LEU A 222 3.21 6.20 -0.67
C LEU A 222 1.88 6.03 0.06
N ASP A 223 1.50 6.98 0.92
CA ASP A 223 0.29 6.90 1.75
C ASP A 223 0.25 5.71 2.74
N HIS A 224 1.38 5.07 3.06
CA HIS A 224 1.42 3.98 4.06
C HIS A 224 0.89 4.44 5.43
N ARG A 225 0.02 3.63 6.04
CA ARG A 225 -0.82 4.03 7.21
C ARG A 225 -0.35 3.46 8.55
N GLY A 226 0.82 2.84 8.58
CA GLY A 226 1.37 2.18 9.77
C GLY A 226 0.65 0.89 10.13
N VAL A 227 -0.03 0.27 9.16
CA VAL A 227 -0.71 -1.02 9.32
C VAL A 227 -0.47 -1.89 8.10
N ASN A 228 -0.40 -3.21 8.29
CA ASN A 228 -0.13 -4.17 7.21
C ASN A 228 -1.40 -4.68 6.49
N ASN A 229 -1.19 -5.42 5.39
CA ASN A 229 -2.26 -6.06 4.60
C ASN A 229 -3.18 -6.98 5.44
N GLN A 230 -2.65 -7.68 6.45
CA GLN A 230 -3.44 -8.55 7.32
C GLN A 230 -4.44 -7.75 8.16
N PHE A 231 -4.05 -6.59 8.68
CA PHE A 231 -4.92 -5.70 9.42
C PHE A 231 -6.04 -5.14 8.52
N LEU A 232 -5.71 -4.68 7.31
CA LEU A 232 -6.70 -4.14 6.36
C LEU A 232 -7.78 -5.15 6.02
N ASN A 233 -7.40 -6.41 5.78
CA ASN A 233 -8.33 -7.50 5.52
C ASN A 233 -9.24 -7.79 6.73
N ARG A 234 -8.67 -7.84 7.94
CA ARG A 234 -9.45 -8.14 9.16
C ARG A 234 -10.39 -7.00 9.56
N SER A 235 -10.01 -5.76 9.27
CA SER A 235 -10.82 -4.57 9.56
C SER A 235 -11.87 -4.26 8.48
N MET A 236 -11.93 -5.05 7.40
CA MET A 236 -12.80 -4.80 6.23
C MET A 236 -12.60 -3.37 5.70
N SER A 237 -11.35 -2.96 5.57
CA SER A 237 -11.00 -1.65 5.01
C SER A 237 -11.50 -1.53 3.57
N PRO A 238 -11.98 -0.36 3.11
CA PRO A 238 -12.32 -0.14 1.71
C PRO A 238 -11.18 -0.48 0.73
N LEU A 239 -9.91 -0.39 1.17
CA LEU A 239 -8.76 -0.82 0.37
C LEU A 239 -8.77 -2.34 0.13
N ALA A 240 -9.11 -3.13 1.16
CA ALA A 240 -9.21 -4.58 1.05
C ALA A 240 -10.40 -5.05 0.20
N GLU A 241 -11.45 -4.22 0.09
CA GLU A 241 -12.54 -4.45 -0.86
C GLU A 241 -12.13 -4.13 -2.31
N LEU A 242 -11.27 -3.12 -2.48
CA LEU A 242 -10.82 -2.66 -3.80
C LEU A 242 -9.77 -3.59 -4.42
N TYR A 243 -8.84 -4.11 -3.62
CA TYR A 243 -7.75 -4.99 -4.09
C TYR A 243 -7.78 -6.34 -3.37
N SER A 244 -7.70 -7.42 -4.13
CA SER A 244 -7.80 -8.80 -3.62
C SER A 244 -6.47 -9.41 -3.16
N THR A 245 -5.34 -8.95 -3.69
CA THR A 245 -3.98 -9.38 -3.34
C THR A 245 -3.07 -8.15 -3.24
N SER A 246 -2.01 -8.20 -2.44
CA SER A 246 -1.01 -7.13 -2.32
C SER A 246 -1.65 -5.74 -2.21
N THR A 247 -2.61 -5.62 -1.28
CA THR A 247 -3.58 -4.53 -1.21
C THR A 247 -2.91 -3.16 -1.05
N LEU A 248 -1.94 -3.07 -0.15
CA LEU A 248 -1.16 -1.85 0.05
C LEU A 248 -0.29 -1.53 -1.16
N GLU A 249 0.38 -2.53 -1.73
CA GLU A 249 1.31 -2.34 -2.84
C GLU A 249 0.60 -1.84 -4.11
N HIS A 250 -0.61 -2.35 -4.40
CA HIS A 250 -1.46 -1.78 -5.46
C HIS A 250 -1.89 -0.34 -5.15
N HIS A 251 -2.25 -0.04 -3.89
CA HIS A 251 -2.57 1.32 -3.48
C HIS A 251 -1.38 2.27 -3.64
N HIS A 252 -0.16 1.84 -3.28
CA HIS A 252 1.07 2.61 -3.43
C HIS A 252 1.37 2.89 -4.92
N PHE A 253 1.17 1.90 -5.78
CA PHE A 253 1.27 2.08 -7.23
C PHE A 253 0.24 3.09 -7.75
N ASP A 254 -1.03 2.99 -7.35
CA ASP A 254 -2.07 3.93 -7.76
C ASP A 254 -1.79 5.37 -7.26
N GLN A 255 -1.22 5.53 -6.05
CA GLN A 255 -0.73 6.83 -5.58
C GLN A 255 0.42 7.36 -6.46
N CYS A 256 1.36 6.49 -6.86
CA CYS A 256 2.45 6.86 -7.76
C CYS A 256 1.90 7.36 -9.11
N ILE A 257 0.96 6.62 -9.72
CA ILE A 257 0.32 6.98 -10.99
C ILE A 257 -0.48 8.28 -10.85
N MET A 258 -1.18 8.49 -9.75
CA MET A 258 -1.90 9.73 -9.47
C MET A 258 -0.94 10.94 -9.46
N ILE A 259 0.20 10.82 -8.78
CA ILE A 259 1.21 11.90 -8.75
C ILE A 259 1.78 12.13 -10.15
N LEU A 260 2.19 11.07 -10.86
CA LEU A 260 2.74 11.17 -12.23
C LEU A 260 1.74 11.78 -13.21
N SER A 261 0.45 11.47 -13.07
CA SER A 261 -0.62 12.01 -13.93
C SER A 261 -0.98 13.45 -13.60
N THR A 262 -0.52 13.98 -12.46
CA THR A 262 -0.85 15.34 -12.03
C THR A 262 0.05 16.37 -12.73
N LYS A 263 -0.57 17.38 -13.33
CA LYS A 263 0.11 18.43 -14.12
C LYS A 263 1.35 19.00 -13.41
N GLY A 264 2.48 18.90 -14.09
CA GLY A 264 3.77 19.42 -13.61
C GLY A 264 4.60 18.45 -12.77
N ASN A 265 4.12 17.21 -12.57
CA ASN A 265 4.87 16.12 -11.92
C ASN A 265 5.23 14.98 -12.89
N ASP A 266 4.73 15.00 -14.12
CA ASP A 266 4.95 13.92 -15.09
C ASP A 266 6.39 13.91 -15.61
N ILE A 267 7.28 13.23 -14.88
CA ILE A 267 8.67 13.02 -15.27
C ILE A 267 8.82 12.06 -16.46
N LEU A 268 7.74 11.40 -16.88
CA LEU A 268 7.71 10.44 -17.99
C LEU A 268 7.11 11.05 -19.27
N SER A 269 6.68 12.31 -19.23
CA SER A 269 5.98 13.01 -20.33
C SER A 269 6.76 13.08 -21.66
N SER A 270 8.08 12.94 -21.63
CA SER A 270 8.93 12.96 -22.84
C SER A 270 9.18 11.59 -23.45
N LEU A 271 8.70 10.51 -22.82
CA LEU A 271 8.82 9.15 -23.32
C LEU A 271 7.93 8.92 -24.54
N LYS A 272 8.34 8.00 -25.42
CA LYS A 272 7.46 7.48 -26.49
C LYS A 272 6.37 6.60 -25.90
N PRO A 273 5.22 6.40 -26.57
CA PRO A 273 4.12 5.58 -26.06
C PRO A 273 4.55 4.17 -25.60
N ASP A 274 5.28 3.43 -26.43
CA ASP A 274 5.73 2.07 -26.09
C ASP A 274 6.70 2.05 -24.89
N GLU A 275 7.52 3.10 -24.76
CA GLU A 275 8.50 3.24 -23.69
C GLU A 275 7.84 3.65 -22.38
N TYR A 276 6.84 4.54 -22.45
CA TYR A 276 5.98 4.90 -21.33
C TYR A 276 5.25 3.67 -20.81
N GLU A 277 4.57 2.92 -21.69
CA GLU A 277 3.87 1.68 -21.31
C GLU A 277 4.83 0.69 -20.63
N ARG A 278 6.03 0.51 -21.20
CA ARG A 278 7.04 -0.38 -20.62
C ARG A 278 7.52 0.09 -19.24
N VAL A 279 7.75 1.39 -19.04
CA VAL A 279 8.17 1.95 -17.75
C VAL A 279 7.05 1.78 -16.71
N ILE A 280 5.79 1.98 -17.08
CA ILE A 280 4.65 1.78 -16.18
C ILE A 280 4.53 0.30 -15.76
N GLN A 281 4.65 -0.65 -16.68
CA GLN A 281 4.64 -2.09 -16.36
C GLN A 281 5.81 -2.47 -15.42
N LEU A 282 7.00 -1.94 -15.67
CA LEU A 282 8.17 -2.17 -14.84
C LEU A 282 8.02 -1.56 -13.45
N LEU A 283 7.40 -0.38 -13.37
CA LEU A 283 7.14 0.32 -12.11
C LEU A 283 6.11 -0.42 -11.26
N GLU A 284 5.02 -0.90 -11.86
CA GLU A 284 4.02 -1.75 -11.18
C GLU A 284 4.69 -3.00 -10.63
N SER A 285 5.45 -3.71 -11.48
CA SER A 285 6.17 -4.91 -11.05
C SER A 285 7.20 -4.64 -9.94
N ALA A 286 7.84 -3.47 -9.93
CA ALA A 286 8.79 -3.11 -8.88
C ALA A 286 8.08 -2.85 -7.56
N ILE A 287 7.02 -2.04 -7.54
CA ILE A 287 6.27 -1.75 -6.30
C ILE A 287 5.60 -3.02 -5.76
N LEU A 288 4.97 -3.85 -6.60
CA LEU A 288 4.37 -5.10 -6.12
C LEU A 288 5.42 -6.07 -5.54
N ALA A 289 6.67 -6.04 -6.02
CA ALA A 289 7.73 -6.90 -5.50
C ALA A 289 8.18 -6.57 -4.06
N THR A 290 7.70 -5.48 -3.46
CA THR A 290 7.92 -5.21 -2.02
C THR A 290 7.02 -6.06 -1.13
N ASP A 291 5.94 -6.65 -1.65
CA ASP A 291 5.14 -7.62 -0.91
C ASP A 291 5.96 -8.90 -0.65
N LEU A 292 6.24 -9.17 0.62
CA LEU A 292 6.98 -10.37 1.04
C LEU A 292 6.30 -11.67 0.59
N ALA A 293 4.98 -11.70 0.41
CA ALA A 293 4.29 -12.88 -0.14
C ALA A 293 4.77 -13.20 -1.57
N LEU A 294 5.00 -12.18 -2.40
CA LEU A 294 5.56 -12.33 -3.74
C LEU A 294 7.05 -12.67 -3.69
N TYR A 295 7.81 -12.11 -2.76
CA TYR A 295 9.19 -12.55 -2.50
C TYR A 295 9.26 -14.06 -2.23
N PHE A 296 8.47 -14.58 -1.29
CA PHE A 296 8.46 -16.02 -0.99
C PHE A 296 8.03 -16.88 -2.18
N LYS A 297 7.13 -16.37 -3.03
CA LYS A 297 6.68 -17.05 -4.26
C LYS A 297 7.79 -17.19 -5.30
N PHE A 298 8.60 -16.14 -5.50
CA PHE A 298 9.57 -16.10 -6.61
C PHE A 298 11.03 -16.36 -6.22
N ARG A 299 11.39 -16.24 -4.93
CA ARG A 299 12.80 -16.37 -4.49
C ARG A 299 13.43 -17.73 -4.82
N GLY A 300 12.64 -18.81 -4.79
CA GLY A 300 13.15 -20.15 -5.09
C GLY A 300 13.69 -20.26 -6.51
N GLU A 301 12.93 -19.76 -7.48
CA GLU A 301 13.33 -19.72 -8.90
C GLU A 301 14.62 -18.91 -9.08
N PHE A 302 14.70 -17.73 -8.46
CA PHE A 302 15.91 -16.91 -8.51
C PHE A 302 17.11 -17.60 -7.85
N PHE A 303 16.93 -18.26 -6.71
CA PHE A 303 18.01 -18.95 -6.01
C PHE A 303 18.61 -20.06 -6.87
N HIS A 304 17.77 -20.88 -7.51
CA HIS A 304 18.23 -21.89 -8.47
C HIS A 304 18.99 -21.25 -9.65
N LEU A 305 18.45 -20.16 -10.21
CA LEU A 305 19.04 -19.46 -11.34
C LEU A 305 20.48 -19.00 -11.06
N VAL A 306 20.74 -18.44 -9.87
CA VAL A 306 22.07 -17.92 -9.49
C VAL A 306 22.99 -18.99 -8.91
N GLU A 307 22.47 -20.01 -8.22
CA GLU A 307 23.26 -21.11 -7.66
C GLU A 307 23.85 -21.99 -8.75
N ASP A 308 23.05 -22.33 -9.74
CA ASP A 308 23.47 -23.20 -10.84
C ASP A 308 24.26 -22.44 -11.92
N LYS A 309 24.49 -21.13 -11.73
CA LYS A 309 25.12 -20.21 -12.69
C LYS A 309 24.44 -20.22 -14.07
N GLN A 310 23.11 -20.33 -14.06
CA GLN A 310 22.29 -20.41 -15.27
C GLN A 310 21.73 -19.06 -15.73
N ALA A 311 21.96 -18.00 -14.95
CA ALA A 311 21.47 -16.66 -15.25
C ALA A 311 21.95 -16.16 -16.62
N ASP A 312 21.00 -15.83 -17.49
CA ASP A 312 21.23 -15.18 -18.77
C ASP A 312 20.61 -13.78 -18.74
N TRP A 313 21.44 -12.80 -18.42
CA TRP A 313 21.01 -11.40 -18.27
C TRP A 313 20.55 -10.73 -19.57
N SER A 314 20.70 -11.39 -20.73
CA SER A 314 20.07 -10.92 -21.97
C SER A 314 18.55 -11.16 -21.97
N LYS A 315 18.05 -12.12 -21.17
CA LYS A 315 16.63 -12.46 -21.04
C LYS A 315 15.90 -11.55 -20.08
N GLU A 316 14.71 -11.15 -20.47
CA GLU A 316 13.84 -10.29 -19.67
C GLU A 316 13.35 -11.00 -18.39
N SER A 317 13.06 -12.30 -18.47
CA SER A 317 12.62 -13.13 -17.33
C SER A 317 13.64 -13.13 -16.19
N ASP A 318 14.91 -13.37 -16.52
CA ASP A 318 16.01 -13.49 -15.56
C ASP A 318 16.29 -12.13 -14.91
N ARG A 319 16.31 -11.06 -15.73
CA ARG A 319 16.37 -9.69 -15.21
C ARG A 319 15.14 -9.35 -14.37
N GLY A 320 13.96 -9.88 -14.69
CA GLY A 320 12.73 -9.71 -13.92
C GLY A 320 12.87 -10.22 -12.50
N LEU A 321 13.32 -11.47 -12.34
CA LEU A 321 13.60 -12.05 -11.03
C LEU A 321 14.66 -11.23 -10.27
N LEU A 322 15.75 -10.83 -10.94
CA LEU A 322 16.77 -9.99 -10.33
C LEU A 322 16.21 -8.66 -9.83
N ARG A 323 15.40 -7.96 -10.62
CA ARG A 323 14.76 -6.70 -10.23
C ARG A 323 13.89 -6.87 -9.00
N SER A 324 13.06 -7.91 -8.96
CA SER A 324 12.22 -8.19 -7.79
C SER A 324 13.07 -8.44 -6.53
N MET A 325 14.15 -9.21 -6.63
CA MET A 325 15.05 -9.46 -5.49
C MET A 325 15.83 -8.22 -5.07
N MET A 326 16.28 -7.39 -6.01
CA MET A 326 16.92 -6.11 -5.73
C MET A 326 15.96 -5.14 -5.04
N MET A 327 14.67 -5.17 -5.40
CA MET A 327 13.67 -4.36 -4.73
C MET A 327 13.51 -4.81 -3.28
N THR A 328 13.25 -6.10 -3.02
CA THR A 328 13.17 -6.64 -1.66
C THR A 328 14.45 -6.36 -0.86
N ALA A 329 15.63 -6.53 -1.46
CA ALA A 329 16.92 -6.26 -0.81
C ALA A 329 17.11 -4.78 -0.46
N SER A 330 16.60 -3.87 -1.28
CA SER A 330 16.65 -2.42 -0.95
C SER A 330 15.68 -2.06 0.16
N ASP A 331 14.48 -2.64 0.13
CA ASP A 331 13.43 -2.40 1.12
C ASP A 331 13.87 -2.83 2.53
N VAL A 332 14.48 -4.02 2.65
CA VAL A 332 15.01 -4.50 3.92
C VAL A 332 16.46 -4.06 4.20
N SER A 333 16.98 -3.03 3.51
CA SER A 333 18.39 -2.60 3.59
C SER A 333 18.80 -2.00 4.93
N ALA A 334 17.85 -1.56 5.75
CA ALA A 334 18.14 -1.07 7.10
C ALA A 334 18.93 -2.10 7.94
N ILE A 335 18.72 -3.40 7.69
CA ILE A 335 19.40 -4.48 8.39
C ILE A 335 20.90 -4.59 8.08
N THR A 336 21.38 -3.93 7.03
CA THR A 336 22.79 -3.98 6.61
C THR A 336 23.59 -2.77 7.08
N LYS A 337 22.92 -1.78 7.70
CA LYS A 337 23.54 -0.53 8.14
C LYS A 337 24.40 -0.74 9.40
N PRO A 338 25.29 0.20 9.77
CA PRO A 338 26.08 0.10 11.00
C PRO A 338 25.20 -0.17 12.23
N TRP A 339 25.71 -0.95 13.18
CA TRP A 339 24.95 -1.46 14.33
C TRP A 339 24.13 -0.40 15.08
N GLU A 340 24.73 0.75 15.39
CA GLU A 340 24.04 1.82 16.14
C GLU A 340 22.85 2.42 15.38
N VAL A 341 22.87 2.35 14.05
CA VAL A 341 21.77 2.78 13.18
C VAL A 341 20.74 1.67 13.08
N GLN A 342 21.18 0.45 12.83
CA GLN A 342 20.31 -0.71 12.71
C GLN A 342 19.49 -0.93 13.99
N ARG A 343 20.09 -0.83 15.18
CA ARG A 343 19.39 -0.98 16.46
C ARG A 343 18.28 0.05 16.61
N LYS A 344 18.56 1.33 16.29
CA LYS A 344 17.56 2.41 16.32
C LYS A 344 16.43 2.17 15.33
N VAL A 345 16.74 1.73 14.11
CA VAL A 345 15.72 1.43 13.09
C VAL A 345 14.85 0.26 13.51
N ALA A 346 15.42 -0.79 14.09
CA ALA A 346 14.66 -1.92 14.62
C ALA A 346 13.69 -1.49 15.74
N GLU A 347 14.07 -0.53 16.58
CA GLU A 347 13.17 0.06 17.58
C GLU A 347 12.01 0.84 16.94
N LEU A 348 12.25 1.61 15.87
CA LEU A 348 11.19 2.31 15.14
C LEU A 348 10.20 1.32 14.51
N ILE A 349 10.70 0.28 13.85
CA ILE A 349 9.87 -0.78 13.26
C ILE A 349 9.04 -1.48 14.35
N ALA A 350 9.67 -1.84 15.47
CA ALA A 350 8.98 -2.48 16.58
C ALA A 350 7.89 -1.59 17.17
N ASN A 351 8.16 -0.29 17.35
CA ASN A 351 7.17 0.66 17.85
C ASN A 351 5.97 0.78 16.90
N GLU A 352 6.19 0.82 15.58
CA GLU A 352 5.08 0.85 14.62
C GLU A 352 4.25 -0.45 14.67
N PHE A 353 4.90 -1.62 14.78
CA PHE A 353 4.19 -2.89 14.99
C PHE A 353 3.42 -2.94 16.30
N PHE A 354 3.95 -2.33 17.36
CA PHE A 354 3.24 -2.22 18.64
C PHE A 354 2.03 -1.30 18.56
N GLU A 355 2.13 -0.19 17.83
CA GLU A 355 0.99 0.69 17.52
C GLU A 355 -0.11 -0.08 16.78
N GLN A 356 0.24 -0.86 15.75
CA GLN A 356 -0.72 -1.75 15.10
C GLN A 356 -1.30 -2.79 16.08
N GLY A 357 -0.47 -3.44 16.89
CA GLY A 357 -0.93 -4.45 17.85
C GLY A 357 -1.93 -3.90 18.87
N ASP A 358 -1.75 -2.65 19.30
CA ASP A 358 -2.73 -1.98 20.15
C ASP A 358 -4.04 -1.70 19.41
N LEU A 359 -3.98 -1.30 18.13
CA LEU A 359 -5.16 -1.16 17.29
C LEU A 359 -5.90 -2.50 17.11
N GLU A 360 -5.19 -3.61 16.94
CA GLU A 360 -5.77 -4.95 16.86
C GLU A 360 -6.49 -5.32 18.15
N LYS A 361 -5.89 -5.06 19.32
CA LYS A 361 -6.54 -5.26 20.63
C LYS A 361 -7.80 -4.40 20.78
N ILE A 362 -7.76 -3.14 20.37
CA ILE A 362 -8.85 -2.17 20.58
C ILE A 362 -10.00 -2.40 19.60
N GLN A 363 -9.70 -2.50 18.30
CA GLN A 363 -10.70 -2.52 17.23
C GLN A 363 -11.18 -3.93 16.90
N LEU A 364 -10.26 -4.89 16.84
CA LEU A 364 -10.56 -6.27 16.41
C LEU A 364 -10.80 -7.22 17.58
N LYS A 365 -10.47 -6.79 18.82
CA LYS A 365 -10.59 -7.59 20.05
C LYS A 365 -9.81 -8.92 19.98
N ILE A 366 -8.68 -8.92 19.28
CA ILE A 366 -7.80 -10.09 19.16
C ILE A 366 -6.51 -9.89 19.97
N THR A 367 -5.87 -11.00 20.31
CA THR A 367 -4.50 -10.98 20.82
C THR A 367 -3.55 -10.83 19.62
N PRO A 368 -2.72 -9.76 19.57
CA PRO A 368 -1.79 -9.56 18.49
C PRO A 368 -0.69 -10.62 18.53
N MET A 369 -0.03 -10.84 17.39
CA MET A 369 1.15 -11.69 17.32
C MET A 369 2.26 -11.15 18.22
N ASP A 370 3.17 -12.02 18.66
CA ASP A 370 4.23 -11.65 19.60
C ASP A 370 5.09 -10.47 19.12
N MET A 371 5.39 -10.41 17.81
CA MET A 371 6.14 -9.32 17.18
C MET A 371 5.42 -7.95 17.26
N MET A 372 4.10 -7.95 17.39
CA MET A 372 3.26 -6.76 17.53
C MET A 372 2.79 -6.54 18.98
N ASN A 373 3.21 -7.40 19.92
CA ASN A 373 2.82 -7.27 21.31
C ASN A 373 3.90 -6.50 22.10
N ARG A 374 3.60 -5.25 22.48
CA ARG A 374 4.51 -4.41 23.28
C ARG A 374 4.96 -5.03 24.61
N GLU A 375 4.18 -5.95 25.17
CA GLU A 375 4.52 -6.70 26.39
C GLU A 375 5.68 -7.68 26.17
N LYS A 376 5.93 -8.08 24.92
CA LYS A 376 7.03 -8.98 24.52
C LYS A 376 8.23 -8.24 23.94
N LYS A 377 8.37 -6.94 24.23
CA LYS A 377 9.51 -6.12 23.78
C LYS A 377 10.86 -6.75 24.11
N GLU A 378 10.97 -7.47 25.23
CA GLU A 378 12.22 -8.13 25.63
C GLU A 378 12.64 -9.26 24.67
N GLU A 379 11.71 -9.87 23.94
CA GLU A 379 11.96 -10.93 22.95
C GLU A 379 12.42 -10.38 21.59
N LEU A 380 12.41 -9.04 21.40
CA LEU A 380 12.77 -8.38 20.14
C LEU A 380 14.11 -8.86 19.54
N PRO A 381 15.21 -9.01 20.31
CA PRO A 381 16.48 -9.51 19.76
C PRO A 381 16.34 -10.89 19.08
N ARG A 382 15.60 -11.81 19.70
CA ARG A 382 15.37 -13.15 19.15
C ARG A 382 14.50 -13.10 17.90
N MET A 383 13.48 -12.25 17.89
CA MET A 383 12.62 -12.04 16.72
C MET A 383 13.41 -11.45 15.55
N GLN A 384 14.32 -10.52 15.80
CA GLN A 384 15.22 -9.96 14.79
C GLN A 384 16.12 -11.04 14.17
N VAL A 385 16.73 -11.92 14.97
CA VAL A 385 17.49 -13.07 14.43
C VAL A 385 16.63 -13.93 13.50
N GLY A 386 15.39 -14.26 13.93
CA GLY A 386 14.46 -15.04 13.10
C GLY A 386 14.10 -14.35 11.78
N PHE A 387 13.84 -13.04 11.80
CA PHE A 387 13.58 -12.25 10.60
C PHE A 387 14.78 -12.24 9.64
N ILE A 388 15.99 -12.03 10.19
CA ILE A 388 17.23 -12.03 9.41
C ILE A 388 17.44 -13.38 8.73
N ASP A 389 17.27 -14.48 9.46
CA ASP A 389 17.48 -15.83 8.94
C ASP A 389 16.46 -16.22 7.87
N ALA A 390 15.21 -15.80 8.03
CA ALA A 390 14.12 -16.19 7.14
C ALA A 390 14.07 -15.37 5.83
N ILE A 391 14.41 -14.07 5.91
CA ILE A 391 14.15 -13.10 4.83
C ILE A 391 15.44 -12.45 4.33
N CYS A 392 16.18 -11.77 5.21
CA CYS A 392 17.31 -10.92 4.83
C CYS A 392 18.51 -11.72 4.34
N MET A 393 18.98 -12.68 5.13
CA MET A 393 20.17 -13.46 4.83
C MET A 393 20.06 -14.18 3.47
N PRO A 394 18.95 -14.88 3.15
CA PRO A 394 18.82 -15.56 1.86
C PRO A 394 18.88 -14.62 0.65
N VAL A 395 18.21 -13.45 0.70
CA VAL A 395 18.22 -12.52 -0.43
C VAL A 395 19.61 -11.92 -0.65
N TYR A 396 20.32 -11.54 0.42
CA TYR A 396 21.67 -10.99 0.31
C TYR A 396 22.69 -12.04 -0.16
N GLN A 397 22.55 -13.29 0.28
CA GLN A 397 23.36 -14.40 -0.23
C GLN A 397 23.15 -14.60 -1.73
N ALA A 398 21.91 -14.54 -2.20
CA ALA A 398 21.59 -14.72 -3.61
C ALA A 398 22.12 -13.57 -4.48
N ILE A 399 21.89 -12.30 -4.11
CA ILE A 399 22.37 -11.18 -4.92
C ILE A 399 23.91 -11.05 -4.89
N ALA A 400 24.58 -11.44 -3.79
CA ALA A 400 26.04 -11.48 -3.74
C ALA A 400 26.65 -12.51 -4.71
N LYS A 401 25.90 -13.56 -5.10
CA LYS A 401 26.30 -14.50 -6.16
C LYS A 401 26.20 -13.89 -7.56
N VAL A 402 25.33 -12.90 -7.77
CA VAL A 402 25.21 -12.16 -9.04
C VAL A 402 26.42 -11.25 -9.26
N SER A 403 26.85 -10.53 -8.22
CA SER A 403 28.02 -9.66 -8.27
C SER A 403 28.71 -9.61 -6.90
N PRO A 404 30.03 -9.90 -6.82
CA PRO A 404 30.79 -9.76 -5.57
C PRO A 404 30.77 -8.34 -4.99
N LYS A 405 30.43 -7.32 -5.80
CA LYS A 405 30.30 -5.93 -5.33
C LYS A 405 29.03 -5.67 -4.53
N LEU A 406 28.13 -6.66 -4.45
CA LEU A 406 26.94 -6.65 -3.59
C LEU A 406 27.21 -7.33 -2.23
N SER A 407 28.35 -8.01 -2.06
CA SER A 407 28.75 -8.66 -0.79
C SER A 407 28.76 -7.75 0.44
N PRO A 408 29.04 -6.43 0.37
CA PRO A 408 28.96 -5.58 1.56
C PRO A 408 27.57 -5.56 2.24
N LEU A 409 26.49 -5.74 1.48
CA LEU A 409 25.13 -5.88 2.04
C LEU A 409 24.99 -7.17 2.85
N LEU A 410 25.51 -8.29 2.32
CA LEU A 410 25.56 -9.57 3.00
C LEU A 410 26.41 -9.49 4.27
N ASP A 411 27.59 -8.87 4.19
CA ASP A 411 28.50 -8.73 5.32
C ASP A 411 27.88 -7.87 6.43
N GLY A 412 27.21 -6.77 6.07
CA GLY A 412 26.47 -5.93 7.01
C GLY A 412 25.33 -6.68 7.70
N CYS A 413 24.55 -7.45 6.92
CA CYS A 413 23.49 -8.29 7.44
C CYS A 413 24.01 -9.36 8.41
N ALA A 414 25.09 -10.05 8.06
CA ALA A 414 25.72 -11.07 8.91
C ALA A 414 26.26 -10.51 10.22
N LYS A 415 26.95 -9.36 10.17
CA LYS A 415 27.42 -8.67 11.38
C LYS A 415 26.27 -8.30 12.32
N ASN A 416 25.18 -7.75 11.79
CA ASN A 416 24.04 -7.37 12.61
C ASN A 416 23.27 -8.59 13.15
N ARG A 417 23.22 -9.68 12.40
CA ARG A 417 22.71 -10.96 12.89
C ARG A 417 23.45 -11.41 14.15
N ASP A 418 24.78 -11.35 14.12
CA ASP A 418 25.62 -11.76 15.24
C ASP A 418 25.45 -10.82 16.44
N ASN A 419 25.31 -9.51 16.22
CA ASN A 419 25.01 -8.54 17.27
C ASN A 419 23.65 -8.84 17.94
N TRP A 420 22.60 -9.09 17.17
CA TRP A 420 21.29 -9.47 17.73
C TRP A 420 21.32 -10.80 18.47
N LEU A 421 22.08 -11.77 17.98
CA LEU A 421 22.25 -13.06 18.65
C LEU A 421 22.95 -12.88 20.00
N GLN A 422 23.99 -12.04 20.06
CA GLN A 422 24.66 -11.69 21.31
C GLN A 422 23.72 -10.97 22.29
N GLU A 423 22.91 -10.02 21.82
CA GLU A 423 21.89 -9.37 22.67
C GLU A 423 20.85 -10.37 23.19
N ALA A 424 20.36 -11.27 22.34
CA ALA A 424 19.40 -12.31 22.72
C ALA A 424 19.97 -13.26 23.79
N GLN A 425 21.25 -13.65 23.66
CA GLN A 425 21.94 -14.50 24.63
C GLN A 425 22.23 -13.76 25.95
N SER A 426 22.64 -12.49 25.88
CA SER A 426 22.96 -11.68 27.06
C SER A 426 21.73 -11.48 27.95
N LYS A 427 20.57 -11.21 27.34
CA LYS A 427 19.30 -11.11 28.08
C LYS A 427 18.90 -12.42 28.73
N HIS A 428 19.06 -13.55 28.03
CA HIS A 428 18.76 -14.86 28.59
C HIS A 428 19.61 -15.20 29.83
N VAL A 429 20.89 -14.82 29.83
CA VAL A 429 21.79 -14.99 30.99
C VAL A 429 21.38 -14.07 32.15
N GLN A 430 20.99 -12.82 31.86
CA GLN A 430 20.49 -11.89 32.88
C GLN A 430 19.18 -12.37 33.51
N ASP A 431 18.23 -12.88 32.72
CA ASP A 431 16.96 -13.43 33.20
C ASP A 431 17.18 -14.68 34.07
N GLN A 432 18.12 -15.55 33.69
CA GLN A 432 18.47 -16.73 34.49
C GLN A 432 19.12 -16.33 35.82
N CYS A 433 20.07 -15.39 35.81
CA CYS A 433 20.71 -14.90 37.03
C CYS A 433 19.72 -14.16 37.96
N GLY A 434 18.79 -13.39 37.39
CA GLY A 434 17.70 -12.73 38.11
C GLY A 434 16.78 -13.74 38.81
N ARG A 435 16.32 -14.77 38.10
CA ARG A 435 15.49 -15.85 38.67
C ARG A 435 16.21 -16.65 39.75
N GLU A 436 17.51 -16.90 39.60
CA GLU A 436 18.32 -17.56 40.64
C GLU A 436 18.48 -16.69 41.89
N ASN A 437 18.61 -15.37 41.74
CA ASN A 437 18.71 -14.45 42.88
C ASN A 437 17.35 -14.27 43.56
N GLU A 438 16.24 -14.16 42.84
CA GLU A 438 14.89 -14.15 43.41
C GLU A 438 14.58 -15.45 44.17
N SER A 439 15.00 -16.60 43.62
CA SER A 439 14.86 -17.89 44.30
C SER A 439 15.68 -17.96 45.59
N LYS A 440 16.90 -17.40 45.61
CA LYS A 440 17.74 -17.30 46.80
C LYS A 440 17.15 -16.34 47.85
N ASP A 441 16.66 -15.18 47.43
CA ASP A 441 16.03 -14.18 48.31
C ASP A 441 14.73 -14.71 48.92
N MET A 442 13.93 -15.44 48.15
CA MET A 442 12.72 -16.11 48.64
C MET A 442 13.08 -17.21 49.67
N CYS A 443 14.13 -17.99 49.42
CA CYS A 443 14.61 -19.00 50.36
C CYS A 443 15.19 -18.37 51.65
N GLU A 444 15.84 -17.20 51.57
CA GLU A 444 16.29 -16.44 52.73
C GLU A 444 15.15 -15.79 53.52
N SER A 445 14.13 -15.28 52.82
CA SER A 445 12.89 -14.76 53.42
C SER A 445 12.18 -15.85 54.23
N GLU A 446 11.98 -17.04 53.66
CA GLU A 446 11.38 -18.18 54.36
C GLU A 446 12.21 -18.62 55.59
N ARG A 447 13.54 -18.57 55.49
CA ARG A 447 14.44 -18.84 56.63
C ARG A 447 14.31 -17.79 57.74
N LYS A 448 14.19 -16.50 57.39
CA LYS A 448 13.98 -15.41 58.36
C LYS A 448 12.60 -15.50 59.03
N ASP A 449 11.56 -15.88 58.29
CA ASP A 449 10.22 -16.09 58.86
C ASP A 449 10.13 -17.34 59.75
N ARG A 450 10.82 -18.44 59.39
CA ARG A 450 10.97 -19.59 60.30
C ARG A 450 11.71 -19.22 61.59
N LYS A 451 12.77 -18.41 61.52
CA LYS A 451 13.47 -17.91 62.72
C LYS A 451 12.60 -16.98 63.57
N ARG A 452 11.75 -16.14 62.95
CA ARG A 452 10.79 -15.29 63.68
C ARG A 452 9.70 -16.10 64.38
N ARG A 453 9.18 -17.16 63.75
CA ARG A 453 8.22 -18.09 64.38
C ARG A 453 8.84 -18.83 65.56
N ASN A 454 10.04 -19.39 65.39
CA ASN A 454 10.72 -20.10 66.48
C ASN A 454 11.20 -19.17 67.61
N GLY A 455 11.47 -17.89 67.33
CA GLY A 455 11.83 -16.90 68.35
C GLY A 455 10.64 -16.33 69.14
N HIS A 456 9.40 -16.62 68.74
CA HIS A 456 8.21 -16.25 69.51
C HIS A 456 7.87 -17.31 70.57
N ASP A 457 8.27 -18.56 70.35
CA ASP A 457 8.04 -19.67 71.30
C ASP A 457 9.03 -19.66 72.48
N GLU A 458 10.19 -18.98 72.39
CA GLU A 458 11.17 -18.89 73.49
C GLU A 458 10.96 -17.70 74.45
N LYS A 459 9.95 -16.85 74.23
CA LYS A 459 9.62 -15.73 75.15
C LYS A 459 8.34 -15.90 75.96
N MET A 460 7.72 -17.07 75.91
CA MET A 460 6.54 -17.39 76.73
C MET A 460 6.83 -18.27 77.95
N ASP A 461 8.11 -18.49 78.28
CA ASP A 461 8.48 -19.34 79.43
C ASP A 461 9.69 -18.79 80.22
N VAL A 462 9.56 -17.56 80.75
CA VAL A 462 10.33 -17.14 81.92
C VAL A 462 9.40 -16.32 82.84
N ARG A 463 9.27 -16.86 84.05
CA ARG A 463 8.58 -16.33 85.23
C ARG A 463 9.03 -14.94 85.65
#